data_AF-A0A924X9E0-F1
#
_entry.id   AF-A0A924X9E0-F1
#
_cell.length_a   1.000
_cell.length_b   1.000
_cell.length_c   1.000
_cell.angle_alpha   90.00
_cell.angle_beta   90.00
_cell.angle_gamma   90.00
#
_symmetry.space_group_name_H-M   'P 1'
#
loop_
_entity.id
_entity.type
_entity.pdbx_description
1 polymer ?
#
loop_
_entity_poly.entity_id
_entity_poly.type
_entity_poly.pdbx_seq_one_letter_code
_entity_poly.pdbx_strand_id
1 'polypeptide(L)'
;AGLNGLNPSGIEHDPQTGNYLIVAAKQRAIIEITPEGKLVATAKLAKRWHRQSEGIAIMPDRSLVIGDEGTKKTGGGSLTFYASRSSR
;
A
#
# COMPACT_ATOMS: atom_id res chain seq x y z
N ALA A 1 6.64 12.02 14.85
CA ALA A 1 6.53 10.91 15.82
C ALA A 1 6.34 9.62 15.04
N GLY A 2 7.07 8.54 15.35
CA GLY A 2 6.92 7.25 14.66
C GLY A 2 5.69 6.49 15.16
N LEU A 3 4.95 5.85 14.26
CA LEU A 3 3.85 4.95 14.63
C LEU A 3 4.45 3.68 15.26
N ASN A 4 4.37 3.54 16.57
CA ASN A 4 4.79 2.33 17.28
C ASN A 4 4.01 1.12 16.75
N GLY A 5 4.72 0.06 16.38
CA GLY A 5 4.11 -1.17 15.87
C GLY A 5 3.75 -1.14 14.39
N LEU A 6 4.19 -0.14 13.62
CA LEU A 6 4.11 -0.17 12.15
C LEU A 6 5.34 -0.86 11.56
N ASN A 7 5.15 -1.67 10.51
CA ASN A 7 6.24 -2.29 9.75
C ASN A 7 6.06 -1.98 8.27
N PRO A 8 6.52 -0.80 7.82
CA PRO A 8 6.48 -0.44 6.41
C PRO A 8 7.33 -1.43 5.60
N SER A 9 6.80 -1.80 4.44
CA SER A 9 7.49 -2.68 3.47
C SER A 9 7.59 -2.04 2.09
N GLY A 10 6.76 -1.02 1.79
CA GLY A 10 6.85 -0.23 0.57
C GLY A 10 6.26 1.16 0.75
N ILE A 11 6.70 2.11 -0.07
CA ILE A 11 6.24 3.50 -0.06
C ILE A 11 6.19 4.04 -1.50
N GLU A 12 5.19 4.88 -1.79
CA GLU A 12 5.04 5.60 -3.06
C GLU A 12 4.62 7.04 -2.77
N HIS A 13 5.12 7.99 -3.58
CA HIS A 13 4.72 9.39 -3.50
C HIS A 13 3.57 9.66 -4.48
N ASP A 14 2.49 10.27 -4.00
CA ASP A 14 1.38 10.69 -4.85
C ASP A 14 1.65 12.09 -5.44
N PRO A 15 1.98 12.22 -6.73
CA PRO A 15 2.28 13.51 -7.34
C PRO A 15 1.10 14.47 -7.39
N GLN A 16 -0.15 13.99 -7.22
CA GLN A 16 -1.32 14.87 -7.24
C GLN A 16 -1.58 15.53 -5.90
N THR A 17 -1.35 14.82 -4.79
CA THR A 17 -1.63 15.32 -3.43
C THR A 17 -0.38 15.75 -2.69
N GLY A 18 0.79 15.27 -3.09
CA GLY A 18 2.05 15.39 -2.34
C GLY A 18 2.16 14.41 -1.17
N ASN A 19 1.13 13.61 -0.91
CA ASN A 19 1.13 12.64 0.20
C ASN A 19 1.95 11.40 -0.14
N TYR A 20 2.23 10.58 0.87
CA TYR A 20 2.87 9.28 0.72
C TYR A 20 1.87 8.17 1.02
N LEU A 21 1.84 7.17 0.14
CA LEU A 21 1.18 5.89 0.38
C LEU A 21 2.19 4.86 0.86
N ILE A 22 1.91 4.22 1.97
CA ILE A 22 2.78 3.22 2.60
C ILE A 22 2.01 1.90 2.69
N VAL A 23 2.62 0.81 2.23
CA VAL A 23 2.15 -0.54 2.52
C VAL A 23 2.90 -1.12 3.71
N ALA A 24 2.18 -1.83 4.55
CA ALA A 24 2.73 -2.48 5.74
C ALA A 24 2.26 -3.94 5.80
N ALA A 25 3.12 -4.85 5.36
CA ALA A 25 2.79 -6.27 5.18
C ALA A 25 2.25 -6.94 6.45
N LYS A 26 2.93 -6.73 7.60
CA LYS A 26 2.52 -7.35 8.87
C LYS A 26 1.12 -6.91 9.31
N GLN A 27 0.80 -5.64 9.10
CA GLN A 27 -0.48 -5.04 9.44
C GLN A 27 -1.56 -5.29 8.37
N ARG A 28 -1.16 -5.67 7.15
CA ARG A 28 -2.01 -5.76 5.95
C ARG A 28 -2.77 -4.45 5.76
N ALA A 29 -2.03 -3.37 5.64
CA ALA A 29 -2.59 -2.03 5.54
C ALA A 29 -1.91 -1.19 4.46
N ILE A 30 -2.69 -0.30 3.85
CA ILE A 30 -2.23 0.90 3.17
C ILE A 30 -2.46 2.07 4.12
N ILE A 31 -1.50 2.97 4.20
CA ILE A 31 -1.52 4.15 5.04
C ILE A 31 -1.17 5.35 4.16
N GLU A 32 -1.98 6.40 4.21
CA GLU A 32 -1.66 7.67 3.59
C GLU A 32 -1.21 8.66 4.65
N ILE A 33 -0.06 9.31 4.42
CA ILE A 33 0.45 10.36 5.30
C ILE A 33 0.82 11.62 4.50
N THR A 34 0.72 12.79 5.14
CA THR A 34 1.24 14.05 4.59
C THR A 34 2.77 14.06 4.60
N PRO A 35 3.43 14.99 3.88
CA PRO A 35 4.87 15.17 3.95
C PRO A 35 5.43 15.42 5.36
N GLU A 36 4.63 16.02 6.23
CA GLU A 36 4.97 16.28 7.63
C GLU A 36 4.75 15.04 8.53
N GLY A 37 4.34 13.91 7.94
CA GLY A 37 4.11 12.65 8.65
C GLY A 37 2.77 12.57 9.38
N LYS A 38 1.79 13.41 9.03
CA LYS A 38 0.44 13.33 9.62
C LYS A 38 -0.38 12.28 8.91
N LEU A 39 -1.12 11.46 9.67
CA LEU A 39 -2.02 10.46 9.11
C LEU A 39 -3.18 11.12 8.37
N VAL A 40 -3.42 10.72 7.12
CA VAL A 40 -4.56 11.14 6.29
C VAL A 40 -5.63 10.04 6.26
N ALA A 41 -5.23 8.81 5.89
CA ALA A 41 -6.16 7.70 5.73
C ALA A 41 -5.49 6.35 6.00
N THR A 42 -6.31 5.32 6.28
CA THR A 42 -5.87 3.92 6.34
C THR A 42 -6.87 3.02 5.63
N ALA A 43 -6.37 1.96 5.00
CA ALA A 43 -7.19 0.91 4.41
C ALA A 43 -6.62 -0.47 4.74
N LYS A 44 -7.48 -1.45 5.01
CA LYS A 44 -7.06 -2.83 5.29
C LYS A 44 -7.01 -3.65 4.00
N LEU A 45 -5.91 -4.35 3.79
CA LEU A 45 -5.70 -5.26 2.69
C LEU A 45 -6.27 -6.65 2.99
N ALA A 46 -6.89 -7.26 1.98
CA ALA A 46 -7.49 -8.58 2.11
C ALA A 46 -6.41 -9.66 2.24
N LYS A 47 -6.41 -10.41 3.35
CA LYS A 47 -5.40 -11.45 3.67
C LYS A 47 -5.23 -12.50 2.57
N ARG A 48 -6.27 -12.80 1.80
CA ARG A 48 -6.21 -13.78 0.71
C ARG A 48 -5.27 -13.37 -0.42
N TRP A 49 -5.08 -12.06 -0.62
CA TRP A 49 -4.24 -11.49 -1.67
C TRP A 49 -2.93 -10.94 -1.10
N HIS A 50 -3.01 -10.32 0.08
CA HIS A 50 -1.91 -9.57 0.68
C HIS A 50 -1.38 -10.25 1.93
N ARG A 51 -0.39 -11.12 1.73
CA ARG A 51 0.29 -11.82 2.83
C ARG A 51 1.66 -11.22 3.10
N GLN A 52 2.28 -10.66 2.08
CA GLN A 52 3.66 -10.17 2.09
C GLN A 52 3.79 -9.08 1.02
N SER A 53 3.02 -7.99 1.19
CA SER A 53 3.06 -6.85 0.29
C SER A 53 4.38 -6.11 0.46
N GLU A 54 5.23 -6.07 -0.56
CA GLU A 54 6.57 -5.46 -0.52
C GLU A 54 6.69 -4.26 -1.47
N GLY A 55 5.65 -3.96 -2.25
CA GLY A 55 5.66 -2.83 -3.17
C GLY A 55 4.28 -2.23 -3.39
N ILE A 56 4.27 -0.93 -3.70
CA ILE A 56 3.10 -0.18 -4.12
C ILE A 56 3.51 0.79 -5.22
N ALA A 57 2.66 0.98 -6.23
CA ALA A 57 2.82 1.99 -7.27
C ALA A 57 1.47 2.65 -7.57
N ILE A 58 1.51 3.95 -7.91
CA ILE A 58 0.36 4.70 -8.41
C ILE A 58 0.47 4.77 -9.93
N MET A 59 -0.56 4.28 -10.62
CA MET A 59 -0.64 4.31 -12.08
C MET A 59 -1.15 5.68 -12.57
N PRO A 60 -0.94 6.02 -13.86
CA PRO A 60 -1.41 7.29 -14.43
C PRO A 60 -2.93 7.51 -14.30
N ASP A 61 -3.74 6.44 -14.34
CA ASP A 61 -5.20 6.48 -14.15
C ASP A 61 -5.62 6.48 -12.66
N ARG A 62 -4.64 6.63 -11.76
CA ARG A 62 -4.78 6.60 -10.30
C ARG A 62 -5.19 5.25 -9.73
N SER A 63 -5.14 4.18 -10.51
CA SER A 63 -5.19 2.83 -9.96
C SER A 63 -3.92 2.56 -9.13
N LEU A 64 -4.03 1.66 -8.16
CA LEU A 64 -2.89 1.20 -7.38
C LEU A 64 -2.47 -0.19 -7.84
N VAL A 65 -1.16 -0.42 -7.92
CA VAL A 65 -0.59 -1.75 -8.08
C VAL A 65 0.14 -2.10 -6.79
N ILE A 66 -0.19 -3.25 -6.20
CA ILE A 66 0.49 -3.77 -5.01
C ILE A 66 1.18 -5.08 -5.38
N GLY A 67 2.47 -5.14 -5.10
CA GLY A 67 3.28 -6.33 -5.28
C GLY A 67 3.38 -7.12 -3.99
N ASP A 68 3.08 -8.42 -4.05
CA ASP A 68 3.32 -9.38 -2.99
C ASP A 68 4.44 -10.33 -3.40
N GLU A 69 5.43 -10.56 -2.54
CA GLU A 69 6.53 -11.52 -2.80
C GLU A 69 6.00 -12.97 -2.89
N GLY A 70 4.81 -13.20 -2.34
CA GLY A 70 4.28 -14.54 -2.12
C GLY A 70 5.04 -15.24 -1.00
N THR A 71 4.68 -16.49 -0.72
CA THR A 71 5.43 -17.32 0.22
C THR A 71 5.91 -18.57 -0.51
N LYS A 72 7.00 -19.19 -0.04
CA LYS A 72 7.46 -20.50 -0.53
C LYS A 72 6.35 -21.57 -0.60
N LYS A 73 5.27 -21.40 0.19
CA LYS A 73 4.12 -22.32 0.25
C LYS A 73 3.01 -22.03 -0.77
N THR A 74 2.95 -20.85 -1.37
CA THR A 74 1.80 -20.40 -2.20
C THR A 74 2.12 -20.25 -3.68
N GLY A 75 3.35 -20.55 -4.11
CA GLY A 75 3.84 -20.12 -5.43
C GLY A 75 4.28 -18.66 -5.40
N GLY A 76 5.06 -18.25 -6.42
CA GLY A 76 5.81 -16.98 -6.47
C GLY A 76 5.00 -15.69 -6.33
N GLY A 77 5.67 -14.56 -6.52
CA GLY A 77 5.07 -13.25 -6.31
C GLY A 77 3.87 -12.95 -7.20
N SER A 78 3.03 -12.02 -6.76
CA SER A 78 1.83 -11.56 -7.47
C SER A 78 1.72 -10.05 -7.50
N LEU A 79 0.96 -9.54 -8.47
CA LEU A 79 0.57 -8.14 -8.56
C LEU A 79 -0.95 -8.06 -8.46
N THR A 80 -1.46 -7.21 -7.57
CA THR A 80 -2.89 -6.93 -7.44
C THR A 80 -3.17 -5.49 -7.87
N PHE A 81 -4.17 -5.32 -8.73
CA PHE A 81 -4.57 -4.03 -9.28
C PHE A 81 -5.86 -3.56 -8.59
N TYR A 82 -5.83 -2.34 -8.06
CA TYR A 82 -6.96 -1.68 -7.43
C TYR A 82 -7.40 -0.49 -8.28
N ALA A 83 -8.58 -0.60 -8.89
CA ALA A 83 -9.13 0.50 -9.67
C ALA A 83 -9.35 1.75 -8.82
N SER A 84 -9.03 2.92 -9.37
CA SER A 84 -9.40 4.18 -8.75
C SER A 84 -10.92 4.26 -8.69
N ARG A 85 -11.48 4.45 -7.48
CA ARG A 85 -12.88 4.82 -7.36
C ARG A 85 -12.98 6.33 -7.56
N SER A 86 -13.42 6.73 -8.75
CA SER A 86 -13.87 8.11 -8.95
C SER A 86 -15.05 8.36 -8.02
N SER A 87 -14.87 9.27 -7.06
CA SER A 87 -15.99 9.84 -6.32
C SER A 87 -16.82 10.64 -7.30
N ARG A 88 -17.98 10.11 -7.69
CA ARG A 88 -19.06 10.93 -8.26
C ARG A 88 -19.69 11.74 -7.14
#